data_AF-A0A2V5X575-F1
#
_entry.id   AF-A0A2V5X575-F1
#
_cell.length_a   1.000
_cell.length_b   1.000
_cell.length_c   1.000
_cell.angle_alpha   90.00
_cell.angle_beta   90.00
_cell.angle_gamma   90.00
#
_symmetry.space_group_name_H-M   'P 1'
#
loop_
_entity.id
_entity.type
_entity.pdbx_description
1 polymer ?
#
loop_
_entity_poly.entity_id
_entity_poly.type
_entity_poly.pdbx_seq_one_letter_code
_entity_poly.pdbx_strand_id
1 'polypeptide(L)'
;MAAGARLALPERGISGSVKFMSTVASTLDSESRPILLERLVSDFPASAEEWSRSVNRLNRWEEEHLLVDNPSPEQLAAHRRRVERLVFFGQLCAIVAAHPDFGDFKTAEMVAATQEVLRNKLLMFHHPMPAQQAEQLLKEVFPEPGAGTAG
;
A
#
# COMPACT_ATOMS: atom_id res chain seq x y z
N MET A 1 46.41 53.19 1.29
CA MET A 1 44.93 53.20 1.17
C MET A 1 44.40 51.92 1.81
N ALA A 2 43.43 52.07 2.70
CA ALA A 2 42.86 51.02 3.53
C ALA A 2 41.63 50.35 2.89
N ALA A 3 41.16 49.30 3.59
CA ALA A 3 39.88 48.58 3.50
C ALA A 3 39.94 47.24 2.72
N GLY A 4 39.56 46.09 3.27
CA GLY A 4 38.97 45.81 4.57
C GLY A 4 38.88 44.30 4.79
N ALA A 5 39.11 43.86 6.03
CA ALA A 5 38.94 42.50 6.47
C ALA A 5 37.44 42.15 6.63
N ARG A 6 37.05 40.94 6.25
CA ARG A 6 35.84 40.28 6.76
C ARG A 6 36.19 38.87 7.20
N LEU A 7 36.07 38.67 8.51
CA LEU A 7 36.00 37.38 9.19
C LEU A 7 34.67 36.68 8.85
N ALA A 8 34.72 35.40 8.52
CA ALA A 8 33.58 34.49 8.64
C ALA A 8 34.09 33.09 9.06
N LEU A 9 33.36 32.49 10.00
CA LEU A 9 33.70 31.37 10.87
C LEU A 9 33.77 29.98 10.18
N PRO A 10 34.36 28.96 10.85
CA PRO A 10 34.49 27.61 10.32
C PRO A 10 33.20 26.80 10.50
N GLU A 11 32.55 26.43 9.39
CA GLU A 11 31.44 25.47 9.41
C GLU A 11 31.99 24.05 9.70
N ARG A 12 31.90 23.64 10.96
CA ARG A 12 31.95 22.23 11.38
C ARG A 12 30.67 21.53 10.90
N GLY A 13 30.75 20.83 9.78
CA GLY A 13 29.67 20.00 9.25
C GLY A 13 30.05 18.51 9.20
N ILE A 14 29.76 17.81 10.30
CA ILE A 14 29.45 16.37 10.43
C ILE A 14 30.02 15.44 9.33
N SER A 15 31.22 14.93 9.58
CA SER A 15 31.73 13.69 8.97
C SER A 15 30.87 12.51 9.41
N GLY A 16 30.06 11.96 8.51
CA GLY A 16 29.37 10.69 8.76
C GLY A 16 28.21 10.42 7.80
N SER A 17 28.38 9.39 6.97
CA SER A 17 27.30 8.69 6.25
C SER A 17 26.61 9.40 5.08
N VAL A 18 27.37 9.66 4.01
CA VAL A 18 26.82 9.60 2.64
C VAL A 18 27.67 8.65 1.80
N LYS A 19 27.59 7.35 2.11
CA LYS A 19 28.29 6.31 1.33
C LYS A 19 27.40 5.15 0.89
N PHE A 20 26.08 5.35 0.88
CA PHE A 20 25.13 4.30 0.44
C PHE A 20 24.23 4.67 -0.75
N MET A 21 24.32 5.89 -1.30
CA MET A 21 23.57 6.25 -2.52
C MET A 21 24.44 6.59 -3.74
N SER A 22 25.78 6.62 -3.60
CA SER A 22 26.67 6.90 -4.74
C SER A 22 26.95 5.68 -5.62
N THR A 23 26.73 4.46 -5.13
CA THR A 23 27.05 3.23 -5.87
C THR A 23 26.03 2.92 -6.97
N VAL A 24 24.81 3.48 -6.90
CA VAL A 24 23.77 3.25 -7.92
C VAL A 24 23.83 4.27 -9.06
N ALA A 25 24.42 5.44 -8.83
CA ALA A 25 24.48 6.51 -9.84
C ALA A 25 25.57 6.27 -10.91
N SER A 26 26.52 5.38 -10.66
CA SER A 26 27.70 5.19 -11.53
C SER A 26 27.57 4.03 -12.52
N THR A 27 26.46 3.28 -12.52
CA THR A 27 26.29 2.06 -13.35
C THR A 27 25.17 2.16 -14.38
N LEU A 28 24.52 3.32 -14.53
CA LEU A 28 23.42 3.48 -15.49
C LEU A 28 23.94 4.03 -16.82
N ASP A 29 24.83 3.26 -17.44
CA ASP A 29 25.13 3.43 -18.86
C ASP A 29 23.85 3.18 -19.68
N SER A 30 23.67 3.96 -20.75
CA SER A 30 22.38 4.05 -21.48
C SER A 30 21.90 2.72 -22.06
N GLU A 31 22.82 1.79 -22.31
CA GLU A 31 22.58 0.43 -22.81
C GLU A 31 22.06 -0.54 -21.74
N SER A 32 22.27 -0.27 -20.44
CA SER A 32 21.88 -1.18 -19.34
C SER A 32 20.45 -0.98 -18.83
N ARG A 33 19.83 0.16 -19.15
CA ARG A 33 18.43 0.48 -18.79
C ARG A 33 17.40 -0.47 -19.43
N PRO A 34 17.47 -0.82 -20.72
CA PRO A 34 16.51 -1.77 -21.31
C PRO A 34 16.56 -3.13 -20.60
N ILE A 35 17.75 -3.65 -20.29
CA ILE A 35 17.90 -4.96 -19.63
C ILE A 35 17.28 -4.98 -18.23
N LEU A 36 17.46 -3.92 -17.44
CA LEU A 36 16.91 -3.83 -16.08
C LEU A 36 15.38 -3.72 -16.09
N LEU A 37 14.82 -2.91 -16.99
CA LEU A 37 13.37 -2.74 -17.12
C LEU A 37 12.70 -3.98 -17.69
N GLU A 38 13.28 -4.61 -18.70
CA GLU A 38 12.80 -5.87 -19.26
C GLU A 38 12.77 -6.99 -18.22
N ARG A 39 13.84 -7.12 -17.42
CA ARG A 39 13.87 -8.11 -16.33
C ARG A 39 12.82 -7.80 -15.27
N LEU A 40 12.65 -6.54 -14.88
CA LEU A 40 11.62 -6.13 -13.93
C LEU A 40 10.22 -6.50 -14.44
N VAL A 41 9.92 -6.19 -15.71
CA VAL A 41 8.64 -6.52 -16.36
C VAL A 41 8.44 -8.02 -16.45
N SER A 42 9.47 -8.79 -16.81
CA SER A 42 9.41 -10.25 -16.91
C SER A 42 9.20 -10.94 -15.55
N ASP A 43 9.82 -10.45 -14.48
CA ASP A 43 9.73 -11.03 -13.13
C ASP A 43 8.49 -10.55 -12.36
N PHE A 44 7.83 -9.51 -12.85
CA PHE A 44 6.73 -8.86 -12.16
C PHE A 44 5.51 -9.76 -11.92
N PRO A 45 5.03 -10.58 -12.87
CA PRO A 45 3.87 -11.45 -12.63
C PRO A 45 4.08 -12.39 -11.43
N ALA A 46 5.27 -13.00 -11.31
CA ALA A 46 5.61 -13.85 -10.17
C ALA A 46 5.61 -13.06 -8.84
N SER A 47 6.10 -11.82 -8.87
CA SER A 47 6.09 -10.92 -7.71
C SER A 47 4.67 -10.52 -7.30
N ALA A 48 3.80 -10.22 -8.27
CA ALA A 48 2.39 -9.89 -8.04
C ALA A 48 1.62 -11.11 -7.49
N GLU A 49 1.89 -12.31 -7.98
CA GLU A 49 1.33 -13.53 -7.44
C GLU A 49 1.76 -13.80 -5.99
N GLU A 50 3.04 -13.65 -5.66
CA GLU A 50 3.51 -13.86 -4.28
C GLU A 50 2.95 -12.81 -3.30
N TRP A 51 2.76 -11.58 -3.77
CA TRP A 51 2.03 -10.56 -3.03
C TRP A 51 0.57 -10.97 -2.81
N SER A 52 -0.14 -11.45 -3.84
CA SER A 52 -1.50 -11.99 -3.70
C SER A 52 -1.57 -13.16 -2.71
N ARG A 53 -0.60 -14.08 -2.74
CA ARG A 53 -0.49 -15.16 -1.74
C ARG A 53 -0.25 -14.62 -0.32
N SER A 54 0.46 -13.51 -0.17
CA SER A 54 0.62 -12.83 1.12
C SER A 54 -0.69 -12.28 1.65
N VAL A 55 -1.57 -11.77 0.79
CA VAL A 55 -2.94 -11.36 1.16
C VAL A 55 -3.75 -12.56 1.62
N ASN A 56 -3.65 -13.71 0.95
CA ASN A 56 -4.33 -14.93 1.41
C ASN A 56 -3.82 -15.41 2.78
N ARG A 57 -2.51 -15.28 3.05
CA ARG A 57 -1.95 -15.58 4.38
C ARG A 57 -2.46 -14.59 5.44
N LEU A 58 -2.66 -13.33 5.07
CA LEU A 58 -3.28 -12.34 5.95
C LEU A 58 -4.73 -12.74 6.28
N ASN A 59 -5.54 -13.11 5.28
CA ASN A 59 -6.93 -13.53 5.49
C ASN A 59 -7.05 -14.65 6.54
N ARG A 60 -6.26 -15.72 6.39
CA ARG A 60 -6.23 -16.80 7.38
C ARG A 60 -5.82 -16.32 8.77
N TRP A 61 -4.83 -15.43 8.85
CA TRP A 61 -4.43 -14.85 10.12
C TRP A 61 -5.55 -14.01 10.75
N GLU A 62 -6.32 -13.26 9.96
CA GLU A 62 -7.48 -12.50 10.44
C GLU A 62 -8.58 -13.42 10.99
N GLU A 63 -8.87 -14.53 10.30
CA GLU A 63 -9.82 -15.54 10.78
C GLU A 63 -9.42 -16.10 12.15
N GLU A 64 -8.14 -16.36 12.35
CA GLU A 64 -7.60 -16.92 13.59
C GLU A 64 -7.53 -15.91 14.76
N HIS A 65 -7.37 -14.61 14.47
CA HIS A 65 -6.99 -13.61 15.50
C HIS A 65 -7.95 -12.43 15.64
N LEU A 66 -8.69 -12.07 14.60
CA LEU A 66 -9.52 -10.86 14.57
C LEU A 66 -11.02 -11.13 14.46
N LEU A 67 -11.43 -12.31 13.98
CA LEU A 67 -12.85 -12.71 13.96
C LEU A 67 -13.28 -13.30 15.32
N VAL A 68 -12.96 -12.57 16.40
CA VAL A 68 -13.33 -12.88 17.79
C VAL A 68 -14.01 -11.64 18.39
N ASP A 69 -14.79 -11.79 19.46
CA ASP A 69 -15.61 -10.69 20.02
C ASP A 69 -14.80 -9.46 20.44
N ASN A 70 -13.55 -9.64 20.90
CA ASN A 70 -12.70 -8.54 21.35
C ASN A 70 -11.21 -8.82 21.04
N PRO A 71 -10.75 -8.54 19.81
CA PRO A 71 -9.34 -8.72 19.45
C PRO A 71 -8.45 -7.78 20.24
N SER A 72 -7.23 -8.22 20.58
CA SER A 72 -6.34 -7.40 21.39
C SER A 72 -5.87 -6.14 20.63
N PRO A 73 -5.63 -5.02 21.32
CA PRO A 73 -5.08 -3.81 20.68
C PRO A 73 -3.76 -4.08 19.94
N GLU A 74 -2.94 -5.00 20.45
CA GLU A 74 -1.69 -5.41 19.82
C GLU A 74 -1.91 -6.15 18.50
N GLN A 75 -2.90 -7.05 18.46
CA GLN A 75 -3.30 -7.77 17.24
C GLN A 75 -3.85 -6.79 16.19
N LEU A 76 -4.70 -5.85 16.60
CA LEU A 76 -5.20 -4.79 15.71
C LEU A 76 -4.06 -3.91 15.17
N ALA A 77 -3.13 -3.48 16.02
CA ALA A 77 -1.98 -2.69 15.58
C ALA A 77 -1.03 -3.48 14.66
N ALA A 78 -0.86 -4.78 14.88
CA ALA A 78 -0.09 -5.66 14.00
C ALA A 78 -0.79 -5.85 12.65
N HIS A 79 -2.10 -6.07 12.66
CA HIS A 79 -2.94 -6.19 11.47
C HIS A 79 -2.86 -4.94 10.60
N ARG A 80 -3.10 -3.75 11.19
CA ARG A 80 -3.04 -2.47 10.48
C ARG A 80 -1.72 -2.29 9.75
N ARG A 81 -0.60 -2.53 10.44
CA ARG A 81 0.75 -2.42 9.85
C ARG A 81 0.98 -3.40 8.70
N ARG A 82 0.44 -4.62 8.78
CA ARG A 82 0.53 -5.61 7.69
C ARG A 82 -0.29 -5.16 6.48
N VAL A 83 -1.53 -4.73 6.69
CA VAL A 83 -2.41 -4.25 5.61
C VAL A 83 -1.81 -3.02 4.93
N GLU A 84 -1.36 -2.02 5.68
CA GLU A 84 -0.73 -0.81 5.12
C GLU A 84 0.49 -1.13 4.26
N ARG A 85 1.34 -2.08 4.67
CA ARG A 85 2.48 -2.55 3.86
C ARG A 85 2.04 -3.25 2.59
N LEU A 86 0.99 -4.08 2.66
CA LEU A 86 0.45 -4.77 1.49
C LEU A 86 -0.22 -3.81 0.51
N VAL A 87 -0.92 -2.77 1.00
CA VAL A 87 -1.48 -1.69 0.18
C VAL A 87 -0.34 -0.94 -0.52
N PHE A 88 0.69 -0.54 0.22
CA PHE A 88 1.84 0.16 -0.34
C PHE A 88 2.53 -0.67 -1.45
N PHE A 89 2.77 -1.95 -1.21
CA PHE A 89 3.33 -2.83 -2.25
C PHE A 89 2.39 -2.98 -3.44
N GLY A 90 1.08 -3.10 -3.20
CA GLY A 90 0.08 -3.14 -4.26
C GLY A 90 0.05 -1.88 -5.12
N GLN A 91 0.38 -0.70 -4.57
CA GLN A 91 0.52 0.54 -5.34
C GLN A 91 1.71 0.47 -6.29
N LEU A 92 2.84 -0.10 -5.86
CA LEU A 92 3.97 -0.36 -6.74
C LEU A 92 3.58 -1.34 -7.85
N CYS A 93 2.82 -2.38 -7.52
CA CYS A 93 2.28 -3.30 -8.50
C CYS A 93 1.38 -2.62 -9.53
N ALA A 94 0.50 -1.72 -9.09
CA ALA A 94 -0.39 -1.00 -9.97
C ALA A 94 0.36 -0.09 -10.96
N ILE A 95 1.47 0.52 -10.53
CA ILE A 95 2.32 1.35 -11.40
C ILE A 95 2.92 0.50 -12.53
N VAL A 96 3.50 -0.66 -12.19
CA VAL A 96 4.09 -1.55 -13.20
C VAL A 96 3.03 -2.12 -14.13
N ALA A 97 1.89 -2.56 -13.58
CA ALA A 97 0.81 -3.16 -14.35
C ALA A 97 0.10 -2.18 -15.29
N ALA A 98 0.17 -0.87 -15.01
CA ALA A 98 -0.36 0.18 -15.88
C ALA A 98 0.59 0.56 -17.03
N HIS A 99 1.82 0.02 -17.06
CA HIS A 99 2.77 0.33 -18.11
C HIS A 99 2.34 -0.30 -19.44
N PRO A 100 2.36 0.45 -20.57
CA PRO A 100 1.94 -0.07 -21.88
C PRO A 100 2.65 -1.36 -22.29
N ASP A 101 3.93 -1.50 -21.94
CA ASP A 101 4.75 -2.65 -22.31
C ASP A 101 4.54 -3.89 -21.43
N PHE A 102 3.78 -3.79 -20.32
CA PHE A 102 3.56 -4.93 -19.42
C PHE A 102 2.63 -5.98 -20.04
N GLY A 103 1.63 -5.56 -20.83
CA GLY A 103 0.80 -6.43 -21.68
C GLY A 103 -0.06 -7.50 -21.00
N ASP A 104 0.08 -7.74 -19.69
CA ASP A 104 -0.67 -8.74 -18.93
C ASP A 104 -1.84 -8.10 -18.16
N PHE A 105 -2.98 -8.01 -18.86
CA PHE A 105 -4.23 -7.49 -18.32
C PHE A 105 -4.77 -8.29 -17.13
N LYS A 106 -4.51 -9.60 -17.06
CA LYS A 106 -5.01 -10.45 -15.98
C LYS A 106 -4.30 -10.11 -14.67
N THR A 107 -2.99 -9.95 -14.71
CA THR A 107 -2.22 -9.49 -13.55
C THR A 107 -2.64 -8.08 -13.12
N ALA A 108 -2.88 -7.18 -14.07
CA ALA A 108 -3.36 -5.82 -13.76
C ALA A 108 -4.72 -5.82 -13.05
N GLU A 109 -5.69 -6.60 -13.54
CA GLU A 109 -7.02 -6.74 -12.94
C GLU A 109 -6.95 -7.34 -11.54
N MET A 110 -6.15 -8.40 -11.36
CA MET A 110 -5.91 -9.00 -10.04
C MET A 110 -5.35 -7.96 -9.07
N VAL A 111 -4.35 -7.17 -9.48
CA VAL A 111 -3.74 -6.14 -8.64
C VAL A 111 -4.76 -5.09 -8.22
N ALA A 112 -5.59 -4.61 -9.15
CA ALA A 112 -6.63 -3.64 -8.86
C ALA A 112 -7.66 -4.19 -7.85
N ALA A 113 -8.17 -5.40 -8.09
CA ALA A 113 -9.14 -6.04 -7.21
C ALA A 113 -8.58 -6.31 -5.80
N THR A 114 -7.37 -6.85 -5.72
CA THR A 114 -6.71 -7.15 -4.42
C THR A 114 -6.43 -5.87 -3.62
N GLN A 115 -6.05 -4.78 -4.28
CA GLN A 115 -5.88 -3.49 -3.59
C GLN A 115 -7.17 -2.97 -2.97
N GLU A 116 -8.29 -3.11 -3.68
CA GLU A 116 -9.59 -2.67 -3.15
C GLU A 116 -10.00 -3.50 -1.93
N VAL A 117 -9.80 -4.81 -1.98
CA VAL A 117 -9.99 -5.69 -0.82
C VAL A 117 -9.16 -5.23 0.38
N LEU A 118 -7.90 -4.88 0.19
CA LEU A 118 -7.02 -4.42 1.28
C LEU A 118 -7.47 -3.09 1.89
N ARG A 119 -7.96 -2.14 1.07
CA ARG A 119 -8.53 -0.87 1.58
C ARG A 119 -9.81 -1.12 2.37
N ASN A 120 -10.67 -2.00 1.87
CA ASN A 120 -11.91 -2.38 2.55
C ASN A 120 -11.64 -3.06 3.90
N LYS A 121 -10.56 -3.84 4.03
CA LYS A 121 -10.13 -4.38 5.33
C LYS A 121 -9.76 -3.29 6.34
N LEU A 122 -9.13 -2.19 5.90
CA LEU A 122 -8.82 -1.06 6.81
C LEU A 122 -10.08 -0.38 7.32
N LEU A 123 -11.10 -0.25 6.48
CA LEU A 123 -12.40 0.28 6.89
C LEU A 123 -13.08 -0.69 7.86
N MET A 124 -13.17 -1.96 7.49
CA MET A 124 -13.87 -2.98 8.26
C MET A 124 -13.31 -3.17 9.69
N PHE A 125 -11.99 -3.28 9.83
CA PHE A 125 -11.39 -3.61 11.13
C PHE A 125 -10.94 -2.41 11.96
N HIS A 126 -10.64 -1.26 11.34
CA HIS A 126 -10.04 -0.12 12.05
C HIS A 126 -10.91 1.14 12.05
N HIS A 127 -11.95 1.18 11.22
CA HIS A 127 -12.93 2.28 11.18
C HIS A 127 -14.35 1.70 11.09
N PRO A 128 -14.75 0.82 12.04
CA PRO A 128 -16.04 0.17 11.97
C PRO A 128 -17.16 1.20 12.02
N MET A 129 -18.19 0.95 11.22
CA MET A 129 -19.39 1.77 11.22
C MET A 129 -20.09 1.68 12.58
N PRO A 130 -20.52 2.81 13.18
CA PRO A 130 -21.33 2.79 14.39
C PRO A 130 -22.63 2.00 14.19
N ALA A 131 -23.05 1.23 15.20
CA ALA A 131 -24.24 0.38 15.11
C ALA A 131 -25.52 1.15 14.71
N GLN A 132 -25.68 2.37 15.21
CA GLN A 132 -26.81 3.24 14.85
C GLN A 132 -26.83 3.58 13.36
N GLN A 133 -25.67 3.87 12.78
CA GLN A 133 -25.55 4.17 11.36
C GLN A 133 -25.82 2.93 10.51
N ALA A 134 -25.37 1.76 10.96
CA ALA A 134 -25.68 0.49 10.31
C ALA A 134 -27.18 0.19 10.33
N GLU A 135 -27.86 0.41 11.46
CA GLU A 135 -29.30 0.20 11.61
C GLU A 135 -30.12 1.17 10.72
N GLN A 136 -29.68 2.42 10.59
CA GLN A 136 -30.29 3.39 9.66
C GLN A 136 -30.17 2.92 8.21
N LEU A 137 -28.96 2.52 7.78
CA LEU A 137 -28.73 1.99 6.44
C LEU A 137 -29.57 0.74 6.15
N LEU A 138 -29.71 -0.17 7.13
CA LEU A 138 -30.55 -1.35 6.97
C LEU A 138 -32.02 -0.98 6.76
N LYS A 139 -32.55 0.01 7.49
CA LYS A 139 -33.93 0.50 7.32
C LYS A 139 -34.14 1.21 5.99
N GLU A 140 -33.13 1.90 5.47
CA GLU A 140 -33.18 2.58 4.16
C GLU A 140 -33.15 1.60 2.99
N VAL A 141 -32.30 0.58 3.05
CA VAL A 141 -32.13 -0.41 1.97
C VAL A 141 -33.20 -1.49 2.01
N PHE A 142 -33.63 -1.89 3.21
CA PHE A 142 -34.67 -2.90 3.44
C PHE A 142 -35.82 -2.29 4.27
N PRO A 143 -36.61 -1.37 3.69
CA PRO A 143 -37.78 -0.84 4.37
C PRO A 143 -38.79 -1.96 4.62
N GLU A 144 -39.30 -2.07 5.84
CA GLU A 144 -40.30 -3.06 6.22
C GLU A 144 -41.51 -3.02 5.25
N PRO A 145 -41.98 -4.17 4.74
CA PRO A 145 -43.11 -4.22 3.82
C PRO A 145 -44.39 -3.76 4.54
N GLY A 146 -44.72 -2.47 4.41
CA GLY A 146 -45.90 -1.86 5.01
C GLY A 146 -45.83 -0.35 5.28
N ALA A 147 -44.67 0.30 5.14
CA ALA A 147 -44.51 1.74 5.41
C ALA A 147 -44.93 2.69 4.26
N GLY A 148 -45.69 2.20 3.29
CA GLY A 148 -46.40 2.99 2.26
C GLY A 148 -47.26 2.03 1.45
N THR A 149 -48.59 2.13 1.37
CA THR A 149 -49.41 3.32 1.13
C THR A 149 -50.74 3.23 1.90
N ALA A 150 -51.01 4.22 2.76
CA ALA A 150 -52.36 4.62 3.13
C ALA A 150 -52.39 6.15 3.08
N GLY A 151 -52.82 6.68 1.94
CA GLY A 151 -52.92 8.09 1.62
C GLY A 151 -53.41 8.27 0.20
#